data_AF-A0A921HX30-F1
#
_entry.id   AF-A0A921HX30-F1
#
_cell.length_a   1.000
_cell.length_b   1.000
_cell.length_c   1.000
_cell.angle_alpha   90.00
_cell.angle_beta   90.00
_cell.angle_gamma   90.00
#
_symmetry.space_group_name_H-M   'P 1'
#
loop_
_entity.id
_entity.type
_entity.pdbx_description
1 polymer ?
#
loop_
_entity_poly.entity_id
_entity_poly.type
_entity_poly.pdbx_seq_one_letter_code
_entity_poly.pdbx_strand_id
1 'polypeptide(L)'
;MTKKGLLWVWALSASLWCSAQQPAEQYPLGAYEELTDTKPHDGEAVWNKMQRPTALAWGSVDVRYPKLSIPEGTRKGSTRMTAWKGERVHAQAVLWTRQALKNVRVEVSELKNGRSVIPASAVKTNFVRYVMTDELNKDGKGGCGNRPDKTQWDSSLVADVLDIAQELDIRERCSQPIWLSVWVPADVQAGTYRSRLMVSAEGMEPMSLPFEVKVVNRTLPAPQDWKFNLDLWQNPYAVARYYQVPLWSKEHFDAMRPIMKMLADAGQKAITASIMHKPWNGQTEDPFDSMVTRIRKLDGSWEFGYAVFDKWVEFMTEDIGLQGLISCYTMIPWALHFDYYDEATNRVLFVDAKPGDVAYAEYWGTFLKDFARHLREKGWFERTAISMDERPMEAMREAIKVVRAADPEFKITLAGNYHPEIESDLFYYCIPLGQKFPADVKKAREARGQVSTYYTCCVEAFPNTFTFSRPAEAVWTMLHAVAEGYDGYLRWSFNSWTADPLRDSRFRTWAAGDTYSVYPGPRSSIRFERMMEGVQVCEKVRILREEFIRKGEKGKLARLEKLLSKFTLEALPEGRIRPEADVAALHDWLGRQ
;
A
#
# COMPACT_ATOMS: atom_id res chain seq x y z
N MET A 1 -74.73 26.40 24.12
CA MET A 1 -73.30 26.02 24.07
C MET A 1 -72.75 26.42 22.71
N THR A 2 -71.65 27.18 22.75
CA THR A 2 -70.70 27.65 21.72
C THR A 2 -70.52 26.74 20.50
N LYS A 3 -70.17 27.15 19.26
CA LYS A 3 -69.72 28.40 18.59
C LYS A 3 -69.86 28.12 17.06
N LYS A 4 -70.60 28.93 16.28
CA LYS A 4 -70.13 29.90 15.26
C LYS A 4 -69.13 29.40 14.18
N GLY A 5 -69.63 29.28 12.93
CA GLY A 5 -69.20 29.91 11.65
C GLY A 5 -67.76 29.72 11.13
N LEU A 6 -67.40 29.91 9.85
CA LEU A 6 -68.06 30.20 8.57
C LEU A 6 -66.90 30.25 7.53
N LEU A 7 -67.15 29.86 6.27
CA LEU A 7 -66.44 30.23 5.02
C LEU A 7 -65.04 29.68 4.67
N TRP A 8 -65.05 28.74 3.70
CA TRP A 8 -64.50 28.81 2.33
C TRP A 8 -63.05 29.28 2.04
N VAL A 9 -62.35 28.38 1.30
CA VAL A 9 -61.55 28.60 0.06
C VAL A 9 -60.02 28.74 0.12
N TRP A 10 -59.37 27.75 -0.54
CA TRP A 10 -58.07 27.69 -1.25
C TRP A 10 -56.73 27.58 -0.48
N ALA A 11 -56.07 26.43 -0.65
CA ALA A 11 -54.62 26.29 -0.82
C ALA A 11 -54.34 24.89 -1.43
N LEU A 12 -54.19 24.78 -2.76
CA LEU A 12 -52.90 24.72 -3.47
C LEU A 12 -51.93 23.67 -2.93
N SER A 13 -51.95 22.54 -3.64
CA SER A 13 -50.86 21.60 -3.91
C SER A 13 -49.46 22.14 -3.58
N ALA A 14 -48.91 21.69 -2.45
CA ALA A 14 -47.47 21.62 -2.24
C ALA A 14 -47.08 20.13 -2.24
N SER A 15 -46.87 19.58 -3.44
CA SER A 15 -46.14 18.33 -3.61
C SER A 15 -44.69 18.59 -3.19
N LEU A 16 -44.39 18.29 -1.92
CA LEU A 16 -43.02 18.12 -1.44
C LEU A 16 -42.42 16.93 -2.20
N TRP A 17 -41.70 17.22 -3.27
CA TRP A 17 -40.71 16.32 -3.82
C TRP A 17 -39.54 16.27 -2.83
N CYS A 18 -39.73 15.54 -1.73
CA CYS A 18 -38.61 14.94 -1.03
C CYS A 18 -38.12 13.80 -1.94
N SER A 19 -37.19 14.09 -2.84
CA SER A 19 -36.29 13.07 -3.35
C SER A 19 -35.56 12.50 -2.13
N ALA A 20 -36.07 11.40 -1.61
CA ALA A 20 -35.36 10.59 -0.62
C ALA A 20 -34.03 10.19 -1.27
N GLN A 21 -32.94 10.84 -0.86
CA GLN A 21 -31.60 10.33 -1.15
C GLN A 21 -31.57 8.90 -0.61
N GLN A 22 -31.40 7.93 -1.51
CA GLN A 22 -31.09 6.57 -1.08
C GLN A 22 -29.90 6.65 -0.12
N PRO A 23 -29.92 5.92 1.01
CA PRO A 23 -28.77 5.86 1.89
C PRO A 23 -27.56 5.47 1.05
N ALA A 24 -26.46 6.24 1.17
CA ALA A 24 -25.23 5.90 0.47
C ALA A 24 -24.86 4.45 0.81
N GLU A 25 -24.58 3.64 -0.21
CA GLU A 25 -24.14 2.26 -0.02
C GLU A 25 -22.94 2.25 0.95
N GLN A 26 -23.02 1.42 1.99
CA GLN A 26 -22.04 1.44 3.09
C GLN A 26 -20.67 0.93 2.64
N TYR A 27 -20.63 -0.10 1.78
CA TYR A 27 -19.40 -0.74 1.29
C TYR A 27 -19.40 -0.87 -0.24
N PRO A 28 -19.34 0.25 -0.98
CA PRO A 28 -19.49 0.22 -2.43
C PRO A 28 -18.31 -0.45 -3.13
N LEU A 29 -18.60 -1.49 -3.92
CA LEU A 29 -17.58 -2.12 -4.77
C LEU A 29 -17.48 -1.45 -6.14
N GLY A 30 -18.61 -0.92 -6.65
CA GLY A 30 -18.72 -0.24 -7.93
C GLY A 30 -18.57 1.28 -7.83
N ALA A 31 -19.49 2.02 -8.46
CA ALA A 31 -19.55 3.47 -8.37
C ALA A 31 -19.83 3.91 -6.93
N TYR A 32 -19.26 5.05 -6.53
CA TYR A 32 -19.45 5.62 -5.21
C TYR A 32 -19.35 7.14 -5.28
N GLU A 33 -19.99 7.84 -4.35
CA GLU A 33 -19.83 9.28 -4.20
C GLU A 33 -18.72 9.60 -3.19
N GLU A 34 -17.89 10.60 -3.51
CA GLU A 34 -16.86 11.14 -2.62
C GLU A 34 -17.50 12.09 -1.60
N LEU A 35 -16.81 12.33 -0.49
CA LEU A 35 -17.21 13.36 0.47
C LEU A 35 -17.08 14.77 -0.14
N THR A 36 -17.70 15.74 0.52
CA THR A 36 -17.56 17.15 0.15
C THR A 36 -16.24 17.69 0.68
N ASP A 37 -15.48 18.38 -0.18
CA ASP A 37 -14.33 19.15 0.26
C ASP A 37 -14.78 20.45 0.92
N THR A 38 -14.27 20.74 2.10
CA THR A 38 -14.59 21.95 2.87
C THR A 38 -13.47 22.99 2.83
N LYS A 39 -12.34 22.70 2.19
CA LYS A 39 -11.25 23.67 2.08
C LYS A 39 -11.57 24.82 1.14
N PRO A 40 -11.03 26.02 1.39
CA PRO A 40 -11.09 27.11 0.42
C PRO A 40 -10.53 26.68 -0.93
N HIS A 41 -11.27 27.01 -1.99
CA HIS A 41 -10.95 26.62 -3.35
C HIS A 41 -11.32 27.75 -4.33
N ASP A 42 -11.05 27.55 -5.61
CA ASP A 42 -11.34 28.56 -6.62
C ASP A 42 -12.84 28.85 -6.70
N GLY A 43 -13.18 30.14 -6.61
CA GLY A 43 -14.55 30.62 -6.78
C GLY A 43 -14.94 30.71 -8.26
N GLU A 44 -16.23 30.96 -8.50
CA GLU A 44 -16.81 31.05 -9.85
C GLU A 44 -16.06 32.01 -10.79
N ALA A 45 -15.61 33.16 -10.28
CA ALA A 45 -14.88 34.15 -11.06
C ALA A 45 -13.56 33.63 -11.63
N VAL A 46 -12.92 32.65 -10.99
CA VAL A 46 -11.70 32.00 -11.49
C VAL A 46 -12.05 31.02 -12.61
N TRP A 47 -13.04 30.16 -12.39
CA TRP A 47 -13.55 29.21 -13.40
C TRP A 47 -14.07 29.90 -14.67
N ASN A 48 -14.72 31.06 -14.53
CA ASN A 48 -15.24 31.84 -15.67
C ASN A 48 -14.15 32.47 -16.54
N LYS A 49 -12.88 32.49 -16.10
CA LYS A 49 -11.74 32.90 -16.94
C LYS A 49 -11.29 31.81 -17.92
N MET A 50 -11.80 30.59 -17.80
CA MET A 50 -11.50 29.52 -18.74
C MET A 50 -11.98 29.88 -20.16
N GLN A 51 -11.07 29.83 -21.11
CA GLN A 51 -11.35 30.17 -22.52
C GLN A 51 -12.26 29.14 -23.21
N ARG A 52 -12.23 27.89 -22.75
CA ARG A 52 -13.10 26.79 -23.21
C ARG A 52 -13.82 26.20 -22.01
N PRO A 53 -15.04 25.65 -22.18
CA PRO A 53 -15.79 25.07 -21.06
C PRO A 53 -15.06 23.90 -20.39
N THR A 54 -14.28 23.15 -21.17
CA THR A 54 -13.51 21.99 -20.71
C THR A 54 -12.10 22.07 -21.28
N ALA A 55 -11.12 21.64 -20.49
CA ALA A 55 -9.72 21.60 -20.86
C ALA A 55 -9.07 20.28 -20.39
N LEU A 56 -8.11 19.81 -21.18
CA LEU A 56 -7.37 18.58 -20.96
C LEU A 56 -5.89 18.86 -21.23
N ALA A 57 -5.02 18.49 -20.30
CA ALA A 57 -3.58 18.67 -20.41
C ALA A 57 -2.82 17.60 -19.61
N TRP A 58 -1.54 17.39 -19.93
CA TRP A 58 -0.66 16.57 -19.12
C TRP A 58 -0.32 17.31 -17.82
N GLY A 59 -0.37 16.58 -16.71
CA GLY A 59 0.09 16.99 -15.40
C GLY A 59 1.40 16.30 -15.01
N SER A 60 1.65 16.21 -13.70
CA SER A 60 2.75 15.43 -13.13
C SER A 60 2.22 14.33 -12.23
N VAL A 61 2.85 13.17 -12.25
CA VAL A 61 2.64 12.07 -11.29
C VAL A 61 3.04 12.43 -9.86
N ASP A 62 3.79 13.52 -9.69
CA ASP A 62 4.19 14.08 -8.38
C ASP A 62 3.18 15.05 -7.78
N VAL A 63 2.08 15.34 -8.48
CA VAL A 63 1.09 16.34 -8.04
C VAL A 63 -0.26 15.68 -7.78
N ARG A 64 -0.81 15.96 -6.60
CA ARG A 64 -2.19 15.65 -6.24
C ARG A 64 -3.04 16.87 -6.56
N TYR A 65 -3.69 16.86 -7.71
CA TYR A 65 -4.46 18.02 -8.19
C TYR A 65 -5.74 18.20 -7.36
N PRO A 66 -5.97 19.37 -6.74
CA PRO A 66 -7.19 19.64 -5.96
C PRO A 66 -8.45 19.52 -6.81
N LYS A 67 -9.55 19.05 -6.22
CA LYS A 67 -10.80 18.82 -6.94
C LYS A 67 -11.48 20.10 -7.41
N LEU A 68 -11.49 21.14 -6.58
CA LEU A 68 -12.31 22.34 -6.78
C LEU A 68 -11.51 23.57 -7.23
N SER A 69 -10.29 23.36 -7.73
CA SER A 69 -9.42 24.41 -8.26
C SER A 69 -8.93 24.11 -9.67
N ILE A 70 -8.59 25.15 -10.44
CA ILE A 70 -7.97 25.02 -11.75
C ILE A 70 -6.55 24.43 -11.58
N PRO A 71 -6.18 23.38 -12.34
CA PRO A 71 -4.92 22.69 -12.11
C PRO A 71 -3.73 23.54 -12.59
N GLU A 72 -2.77 23.74 -11.70
CA GLU A 72 -1.52 24.45 -11.98
C GLU A 72 -0.43 23.51 -12.55
N GLY A 73 0.56 24.07 -13.24
CA GLY A 73 1.71 23.30 -13.72
C GLY A 73 1.39 22.28 -14.83
N THR A 74 0.22 22.38 -15.46
CA THR A 74 -0.18 21.52 -16.58
C THR A 74 0.46 21.97 -17.91
N ARG A 75 0.64 21.03 -18.84
CA ARG A 75 1.26 21.28 -20.15
C ARG A 75 0.45 20.65 -21.28
N LYS A 76 0.23 21.43 -22.34
CA LYS A 76 -0.35 20.94 -23.59
C LYS A 76 0.71 20.22 -24.43
N GLY A 77 0.26 19.37 -25.34
CA GLY A 77 1.14 18.64 -26.28
C GLY A 77 1.40 17.21 -25.83
N SER A 78 2.61 16.72 -26.10
CA SER A 78 3.00 15.34 -25.81
C SER A 78 3.79 15.21 -24.52
N THR A 79 3.58 14.12 -23.79
CA THR A 79 4.50 13.65 -22.75
C THR A 79 5.31 12.45 -23.27
N ARG A 80 6.46 12.17 -22.65
CA ARG A 80 7.30 11.02 -22.96
C ARG A 80 7.74 10.33 -21.68
N MET A 81 7.43 9.05 -21.57
CA MET A 81 7.96 8.14 -20.55
C MET A 81 9.16 7.38 -21.12
N THR A 82 10.09 6.96 -20.27
CA THR A 82 11.20 6.07 -20.65
C THR A 82 11.14 4.81 -19.80
N ALA A 83 11.23 3.65 -20.43
CA ALA A 83 11.05 2.35 -19.77
C ALA A 83 12.09 1.33 -20.24
N TRP A 84 12.47 0.41 -19.35
CA TRP A 84 13.04 -0.88 -19.73
C TRP A 84 11.91 -1.82 -20.17
N LYS A 85 12.23 -2.87 -20.91
CA LYS A 85 11.26 -3.94 -21.19
C LYS A 85 10.88 -4.62 -19.87
N GLY A 86 9.60 -4.95 -19.68
CA GLY A 86 9.09 -5.52 -18.43
C GLY A 86 8.72 -4.49 -17.35
N GLU A 87 9.11 -3.22 -17.53
CA GLU A 87 8.83 -2.15 -16.57
C GLU A 87 7.43 -1.58 -16.72
N ARG A 88 6.82 -1.21 -15.59
CA ARG A 88 5.60 -0.43 -15.50
C ARG A 88 5.91 1.05 -15.25
N VAL A 89 5.45 1.92 -16.15
CA VAL A 89 5.67 3.38 -16.11
C VAL A 89 4.36 4.16 -16.12
N HIS A 90 4.39 5.38 -15.59
CA HIS A 90 3.20 6.18 -15.34
C HIS A 90 3.26 7.59 -15.93
N ALA A 91 2.08 8.11 -16.30
CA ALA A 91 1.84 9.51 -16.58
C ALA A 91 0.48 9.92 -15.99
N GLN A 92 0.28 11.22 -15.74
CA GLN A 92 -0.99 11.75 -15.25
C GLN A 92 -1.46 12.88 -16.15
N ALA A 93 -2.69 12.77 -16.66
CA ALA A 93 -3.40 13.87 -17.32
C ALA A 93 -4.40 14.50 -16.33
N VAL A 94 -4.86 15.71 -16.63
CA VAL A 94 -5.91 16.38 -15.85
C VAL A 94 -6.96 16.93 -16.81
N LEU A 95 -8.21 16.54 -16.58
CA LEU A 95 -9.39 17.11 -17.20
C LEU A 95 -10.01 18.09 -16.20
N TRP A 96 -10.31 19.31 -16.60
CA TRP A 96 -11.05 20.25 -15.75
C TRP A 96 -12.08 21.01 -16.55
N THR A 97 -13.21 21.31 -15.90
CA THR A 97 -14.41 21.78 -16.59
C THR A 97 -15.19 22.77 -15.74
N ARG A 98 -15.73 23.81 -16.37
CA ARG A 98 -16.70 24.74 -15.74
C ARG A 98 -18.16 24.36 -15.99
N GLN A 99 -18.41 23.25 -16.69
CA GLN A 99 -19.74 22.68 -16.94
C GLN A 99 -19.76 21.20 -16.54
N ALA A 100 -20.94 20.68 -16.21
CA ALA A 100 -21.09 19.25 -15.93
C ALA A 100 -20.83 18.40 -17.18
N LEU A 101 -20.13 17.29 -17.02
CA LEU A 101 -19.87 16.29 -18.06
C LEU A 101 -20.50 14.97 -17.62
N LYS A 102 -21.21 14.31 -18.55
CA LYS A 102 -21.87 13.03 -18.32
C LYS A 102 -21.16 11.91 -19.07
N ASN A 103 -21.09 10.73 -18.45
CA ASN A 103 -20.49 9.52 -19.02
C ASN A 103 -19.10 9.77 -19.60
N VAL A 104 -18.22 10.41 -18.81
CA VAL A 104 -16.84 10.68 -19.23
C VAL A 104 -16.10 9.35 -19.31
N ARG A 105 -15.46 9.07 -20.45
CA ARG A 105 -14.69 7.85 -20.71
C ARG A 105 -13.27 8.19 -21.12
N VAL A 106 -12.34 7.30 -20.78
CA VAL A 106 -10.93 7.43 -21.14
C VAL A 106 -10.52 6.18 -21.92
N GLU A 107 -9.98 6.37 -23.11
CA GLU A 107 -9.56 5.28 -23.99
C GLU A 107 -8.14 5.50 -24.49
N VAL A 108 -7.42 4.40 -24.68
CA VAL A 108 -6.06 4.41 -25.24
C VAL A 108 -5.95 3.28 -26.25
N SER A 109 -5.50 3.61 -27.46
CA SER A 109 -5.18 2.62 -28.49
C SER A 109 -3.82 1.98 -28.24
N GLU A 110 -3.55 0.89 -28.94
CA GLU A 110 -2.22 0.28 -29.00
C GLU A 110 -1.13 1.33 -29.31
N LEU A 111 0.06 1.19 -28.71
CA LEU A 111 1.17 2.08 -29.01
C LEU A 111 2.00 1.49 -30.15
N LYS A 112 2.36 2.32 -31.14
CA LYS A 112 3.04 1.89 -32.37
C LYS A 112 4.46 2.41 -32.46
N ASN A 113 5.36 1.54 -32.92
CA ASN A 113 6.71 1.86 -33.35
C ASN A 113 6.99 1.12 -34.69
N GLY A 114 6.60 1.74 -35.81
CA GLY A 114 6.63 1.06 -37.11
C GLY A 114 5.68 -0.14 -37.13
N ARG A 115 6.22 -1.35 -37.29
CA ARG A 115 5.47 -2.61 -37.24
C ARG A 115 5.34 -3.21 -35.83
N SER A 116 6.14 -2.73 -34.88
CA SER A 116 6.15 -3.23 -33.51
C SER A 116 5.06 -2.52 -32.69
N VAL A 117 4.40 -3.27 -31.81
CA VAL A 117 3.22 -2.82 -31.06
C VAL A 117 3.36 -3.15 -29.58
N ILE A 118 2.99 -2.20 -28.71
CA ILE A 118 2.58 -2.47 -27.33
C ILE A 118 1.05 -2.53 -27.32
N PRO A 119 0.43 -3.67 -26.98
CA PRO A 119 -1.02 -3.83 -27.08
C PRO A 119 -1.75 -2.91 -26.10
N ALA A 120 -2.98 -2.52 -26.42
CA ALA A 120 -3.80 -1.70 -25.52
C ALA A 120 -4.06 -2.38 -24.17
N SER A 121 -4.07 -3.72 -24.10
CA SER A 121 -4.18 -4.49 -22.85
C SER A 121 -3.00 -4.30 -21.88
N ALA A 122 -1.86 -3.79 -22.36
CA ALA A 122 -0.73 -3.40 -21.52
C ALA A 122 -0.89 -1.99 -20.92
N VAL A 123 -1.96 -1.28 -21.27
CA VAL A 123 -2.26 0.07 -20.81
C VAL A 123 -3.47 0.02 -19.88
N LYS A 124 -3.36 0.68 -18.73
CA LYS A 124 -4.48 0.93 -17.83
C LYS A 124 -4.67 2.43 -17.67
N THR A 125 -5.93 2.87 -17.69
CA THR A 125 -6.32 4.22 -17.34
C THR A 125 -7.30 4.20 -16.19
N ASN A 126 -7.11 5.11 -15.23
CA ASN A 126 -7.94 5.21 -14.05
C ASN A 126 -8.30 6.67 -13.81
N PHE A 127 -9.56 6.94 -13.45
CA PHE A 127 -9.89 8.21 -12.82
C PHE A 127 -9.22 8.24 -11.44
N VAL A 128 -8.49 9.30 -11.14
CA VAL A 128 -7.92 9.52 -9.81
C VAL A 128 -8.99 10.16 -8.93
N ARG A 129 -9.62 9.35 -8.09
CA ARG A 129 -10.69 9.77 -7.20
C ARG A 129 -10.14 10.36 -5.92
N TYR A 130 -10.98 11.12 -5.24
CA TYR A 130 -10.64 11.85 -4.04
C TYR A 130 -11.08 11.14 -2.76
N VAL A 131 -10.19 11.11 -1.78
CA VAL A 131 -10.45 10.57 -0.44
C VAL A 131 -10.26 11.67 0.60
N MET A 132 -11.06 11.68 1.66
CA MET A 132 -10.84 12.58 2.79
C MET A 132 -9.57 12.19 3.53
N THR A 133 -8.73 13.18 3.80
CA THR A 133 -7.46 13.07 4.51
C THR A 133 -7.41 14.10 5.65
N ASP A 134 -6.44 13.95 6.55
CA ASP A 134 -6.08 14.95 7.56
C ASP A 134 -4.66 15.50 7.32
N GLU A 135 -3.90 15.71 8.39
CA GLU A 135 -2.56 16.31 8.41
C GLU A 135 -1.64 15.59 9.41
N LEU A 136 -0.37 16.00 9.46
CA LEU A 136 0.56 15.63 10.52
C LEU A 136 0.07 16.14 11.89
N ASN A 137 0.73 15.68 12.95
CA ASN A 137 0.59 16.28 14.28
C ASN A 137 0.85 17.79 14.21
N LYS A 138 0.23 18.57 15.12
CA LYS A 138 0.30 20.05 15.07
C LYS A 138 1.72 20.62 15.19
N ASP A 139 2.66 19.84 15.71
CA ASP A 139 4.09 20.17 15.76
C ASP A 139 4.83 19.89 14.43
N GLY A 140 4.18 19.24 13.47
CA GLY A 140 4.70 18.87 12.17
C GLY A 140 5.72 17.73 12.18
N LYS A 141 5.90 17.01 13.30
CA LYS A 141 7.02 16.07 13.50
C LYS A 141 6.69 14.61 13.23
N GLY A 142 5.42 14.25 13.21
CA GLY A 142 4.96 12.88 12.96
C GLY A 142 3.45 12.80 12.87
N GLY A 143 2.91 11.59 12.76
CA GLY A 143 1.49 11.28 12.70
C GLY A 143 1.00 10.29 13.76
N CYS A 144 1.80 9.99 14.79
CA CYS A 144 1.41 9.07 15.86
C CYS A 144 0.42 9.67 16.86
N GLY A 145 -0.40 8.81 17.46
CA GLY A 145 -1.17 9.11 18.67
C GLY A 145 -2.66 9.28 18.43
N ASN A 146 -3.47 8.93 19.44
CA ASN A 146 -4.93 8.93 19.36
C ASN A 146 -5.52 10.22 18.75
N ARG A 147 -6.41 10.06 17.77
CA ARG A 147 -7.20 11.09 17.08
C ARG A 147 -8.71 10.81 17.20
N PRO A 148 -9.27 10.73 18.43
CA PRO A 148 -10.66 10.35 18.62
C PRO A 148 -11.64 11.42 18.12
N ASP A 149 -11.21 12.70 18.15
CA ASP A 149 -11.97 13.84 17.67
C ASP A 149 -11.39 14.35 16.35
N LYS A 150 -12.06 13.99 15.26
CA LYS A 150 -11.67 14.39 13.90
C LYS A 150 -11.71 15.91 13.69
N THR A 151 -12.43 16.67 14.53
CA THR A 151 -12.55 18.13 14.38
C THR A 151 -11.30 18.90 14.81
N GLN A 152 -10.39 18.25 15.55
CA GLN A 152 -9.13 18.86 15.99
C GLN A 152 -8.07 18.90 14.88
N TRP A 153 -8.32 18.21 13.77
CA TRP A 153 -7.42 18.04 12.65
C TRP A 153 -8.01 18.70 11.41
N ASP A 154 -7.16 19.32 10.59
CA ASP A 154 -7.59 19.76 9.27
C ASP A 154 -8.16 18.59 8.47
N SER A 155 -9.05 18.88 7.52
CA SER A 155 -9.75 17.88 6.72
C SER A 155 -9.93 18.39 5.31
N SER A 156 -9.52 17.58 4.34
CA SER A 156 -9.66 17.90 2.92
C SER A 156 -9.75 16.68 2.05
N LEU A 157 -10.28 16.87 0.85
CA LEU A 157 -10.14 15.87 -0.20
C LEU A 157 -8.75 15.90 -0.81
N VAL A 158 -8.19 14.71 -1.02
CA VAL A 158 -6.93 14.52 -1.74
C VAL A 158 -7.07 13.45 -2.81
N ALA A 159 -6.52 13.71 -4.00
CA ALA A 159 -6.48 12.75 -5.09
C ALA A 159 -5.52 11.60 -4.75
N ASP A 160 -6.01 10.36 -4.66
CA ASP A 160 -5.18 9.18 -4.33
C ASP A 160 -5.69 7.86 -4.94
N VAL A 161 -7.00 7.65 -4.99
CA VAL A 161 -7.60 6.36 -5.40
C VAL A 161 -7.53 6.20 -6.91
N LEU A 162 -6.98 5.10 -7.41
CA LEU A 162 -7.03 4.74 -8.83
C LEU A 162 -8.25 3.87 -9.10
N ASP A 163 -9.33 4.50 -9.56
CA ASP A 163 -10.65 3.86 -9.65
C ASP A 163 -10.78 2.93 -10.86
N ILE A 164 -11.51 1.84 -10.66
CA ILE A 164 -11.82 0.83 -11.68
C ILE A 164 -12.99 1.24 -12.59
N ALA A 165 -13.70 2.32 -12.25
CA ALA A 165 -14.81 2.83 -13.04
C ALA A 165 -14.36 3.15 -14.48
N GLN A 166 -15.08 2.60 -15.46
CA GLN A 166 -14.83 2.83 -16.89
C GLN A 166 -15.42 4.15 -17.37
N GLU A 167 -16.40 4.68 -16.64
CA GLU A 167 -17.02 5.97 -16.89
C GLU A 167 -17.27 6.71 -15.58
N LEU A 168 -17.28 8.05 -15.65
CA LEU A 168 -17.51 8.91 -14.50
C LEU A 168 -18.27 10.17 -14.90
N ASP A 169 -19.25 10.55 -14.09
CA ASP A 169 -19.87 11.87 -14.18
C ASP A 169 -18.98 12.90 -13.47
N ILE A 170 -18.66 13.99 -14.16
CA ILE A 170 -17.84 15.08 -13.61
C ILE A 170 -18.72 16.30 -13.42
N ARG A 171 -18.81 16.77 -12.18
CA ARG A 171 -19.59 17.98 -11.84
C ARG A 171 -18.94 19.22 -12.45
N GLU A 172 -19.71 20.27 -12.62
CA GLU A 172 -19.15 21.56 -13.01
C GLU A 172 -18.13 22.07 -11.98
N ARG A 173 -17.18 22.88 -12.45
CA ARG A 173 -16.14 23.52 -11.63
C ARG A 173 -15.30 22.49 -10.85
N CYS A 174 -15.01 21.38 -11.50
CA CYS A 174 -14.18 20.31 -10.97
C CYS A 174 -13.00 20.00 -11.89
N SER A 175 -11.91 19.61 -11.25
CA SER A 175 -10.74 18.95 -11.84
C SER A 175 -10.79 17.46 -11.53
N GLN A 176 -10.48 16.66 -12.54
CA GLN A 176 -10.47 15.20 -12.50
C GLN A 176 -9.16 14.70 -13.11
N PRO A 177 -8.21 14.24 -12.30
CA PRO A 177 -6.98 13.66 -12.80
C PRO A 177 -7.26 12.26 -13.36
N ILE A 178 -6.44 11.88 -14.32
CA ILE A 178 -6.50 10.62 -15.05
C ILE A 178 -5.10 10.01 -15.00
N TRP A 179 -4.97 8.86 -14.34
CA TRP A 179 -3.72 8.11 -14.28
C TRP A 179 -3.61 7.20 -15.49
N LEU A 180 -2.43 7.17 -16.11
CA LEU A 180 -2.07 6.29 -17.22
C LEU A 180 -0.91 5.41 -16.78
N SER A 181 -1.12 4.09 -16.78
CA SER A 181 -0.08 3.09 -16.51
C SER A 181 0.20 2.29 -17.78
N VAL A 182 1.46 2.15 -18.16
CA VAL A 182 1.89 1.26 -19.25
C VAL A 182 2.83 0.21 -18.68
N TRP A 183 2.41 -1.06 -18.69
CA TRP A 183 3.26 -2.19 -18.34
C TRP A 183 3.92 -2.73 -19.60
N VAL A 184 5.15 -2.31 -19.87
CA VAL A 184 5.87 -2.62 -21.11
C VAL A 184 6.16 -4.12 -21.17
N PRO A 185 5.70 -4.85 -22.21
CA PRO A 185 6.01 -6.27 -22.35
C PRO A 185 7.52 -6.54 -22.38
N ALA A 186 7.97 -7.63 -21.76
CA ALA A 186 9.40 -7.95 -21.62
C ALA A 186 10.08 -8.32 -22.95
N ASP A 187 9.32 -8.78 -23.93
CA ASP A 187 9.74 -9.24 -25.25
C ASP A 187 9.66 -8.14 -26.34
N VAL A 188 9.13 -6.96 -26.01
CA VAL A 188 8.93 -5.90 -26.98
C VAL A 188 10.26 -5.35 -27.52
N GLN A 189 10.28 -4.96 -28.80
CA GLN A 189 11.47 -4.35 -29.40
C GLN A 189 11.75 -2.98 -28.78
N ALA A 190 13.02 -2.65 -28.54
CA ALA A 190 13.41 -1.31 -28.13
C ALA A 190 13.06 -0.27 -29.21
N GLY A 191 12.68 0.94 -28.79
CA GLY A 191 12.31 2.04 -29.68
C GLY A 191 11.26 2.97 -29.06
N THR A 192 10.72 3.89 -29.86
CA THR A 192 9.74 4.89 -29.36
C THR A 192 8.35 4.56 -29.86
N TYR A 193 7.51 4.13 -28.94
CA TYR A 193 6.11 3.78 -29.17
C TYR A 193 5.22 5.00 -28.94
N ARG A 194 4.23 5.21 -29.80
CA ARG A 194 3.35 6.38 -29.75
C ARG A 194 1.88 5.96 -29.71
N SER A 195 1.09 6.67 -28.90
CA SER A 195 -0.36 6.55 -28.88
C SER A 195 -0.98 7.89 -28.44
N ARG A 196 -2.30 7.91 -28.26
CA ARG A 196 -3.05 9.05 -27.75
C ARG A 196 -3.99 8.58 -26.65
N LEU A 197 -4.06 9.36 -25.58
CA LEU A 197 -5.12 9.26 -24.59
C LEU A 197 -6.32 10.06 -25.09
N MET A 198 -7.45 9.41 -25.25
CA MET A 198 -8.72 9.99 -25.70
C MET A 198 -9.65 10.16 -24.52
N VAL A 199 -10.30 11.32 -24.42
CA VAL A 199 -11.34 11.60 -23.43
C VAL A 199 -12.61 12.01 -24.15
N SER A 200 -13.70 11.30 -23.93
CA SER A 200 -15.02 11.59 -24.49
C SER A 200 -16.05 11.75 -23.38
N ALA A 201 -17.11 12.49 -23.66
CA ALA A 201 -18.27 12.67 -22.78
C ALA A 201 -19.50 12.91 -23.66
N GLU A 202 -20.71 12.73 -23.12
CA GLU A 202 -21.94 13.02 -23.86
C GLU A 202 -22.01 14.48 -24.32
N GLY A 203 -22.30 14.68 -25.61
CA GLY A 203 -22.41 16.01 -26.21
C GLY A 203 -21.10 16.79 -26.27
N MET A 204 -19.95 16.17 -26.00
CA MET A 204 -18.63 16.79 -26.06
C MET A 204 -17.81 16.21 -27.21
N GLU A 205 -17.20 17.09 -28.02
CA GLU A 205 -16.16 16.67 -28.98
C GLU A 205 -14.99 15.98 -28.26
N PRO A 206 -14.60 14.76 -28.67
CA PRO A 206 -13.50 14.04 -28.02
C PRO A 206 -12.20 14.84 -27.98
N MET A 207 -11.59 14.88 -26.80
CA MET A 207 -10.29 15.50 -26.58
C MET A 207 -9.19 14.45 -26.66
N SER A 208 -8.00 14.83 -27.11
CA SER A 208 -6.86 13.90 -27.18
C SER A 208 -5.56 14.50 -26.68
N LEU A 209 -4.75 13.66 -26.02
CA LEU A 209 -3.39 13.98 -25.62
C LEU A 209 -2.42 12.93 -26.19
N PRO A 210 -1.47 13.32 -27.07
CA PRO A 210 -0.45 12.39 -27.52
C PRO A 210 0.52 12.04 -26.38
N PHE A 211 1.05 10.82 -26.41
CA PHE A 211 2.15 10.43 -25.54
C PHE A 211 3.08 9.43 -26.21
N GLU A 212 4.29 9.31 -25.68
CA GLU A 212 5.31 8.40 -26.15
C GLU A 212 5.87 7.54 -25.00
N VAL A 213 6.23 6.29 -25.30
CA VAL A 213 7.04 5.43 -24.43
C VAL A 213 8.33 5.07 -25.17
N LYS A 214 9.47 5.57 -24.67
CA LYS A 214 10.80 5.18 -25.15
C LYS A 214 11.23 3.91 -24.41
N VAL A 215 11.15 2.77 -25.08
CA VAL A 215 11.64 1.49 -24.58
C VAL A 215 13.14 1.39 -24.88
N VAL A 216 13.97 1.34 -23.84
CA VAL A 216 15.42 1.13 -24.00
C VAL A 216 15.74 -0.35 -24.14
N ASN A 217 16.90 -0.69 -24.71
CA ASN A 217 17.29 -2.08 -24.94
C ASN A 217 17.86 -2.77 -23.69
N ARG A 218 17.05 -2.78 -22.63
CA ARG A 218 17.31 -3.46 -21.36
C ARG A 218 16.01 -4.07 -20.86
N THR A 219 16.11 -5.12 -20.05
CA THR A 219 14.96 -5.84 -19.52
C THR A 219 15.01 -5.81 -18.00
N LEU A 220 13.93 -5.37 -17.39
CA LEU A 220 13.66 -5.52 -15.97
C LEU A 220 13.10 -6.94 -15.75
N PRO A 221 13.60 -7.72 -14.78
CA PRO A 221 13.04 -9.04 -14.46
C PRO A 221 11.57 -8.95 -14.04
N ALA A 222 10.86 -10.08 -14.04
CA ALA A 222 9.50 -10.14 -13.53
C ALA A 222 9.47 -9.90 -12.00
N PRO A 223 8.35 -9.41 -11.43
CA PRO A 223 8.25 -9.09 -10.00
C PRO A 223 8.69 -10.20 -9.05
N GLN A 224 8.40 -11.47 -9.37
CA GLN A 224 8.85 -12.60 -8.55
C GLN A 224 10.38 -12.68 -8.40
N ASP A 225 11.13 -12.23 -9.42
CA ASP A 225 12.59 -12.33 -9.49
C ASP A 225 13.32 -11.09 -8.96
N TRP A 226 12.58 -10.04 -8.61
CA TRP A 226 13.15 -8.84 -7.96
C TRP A 226 13.82 -9.22 -6.64
N LYS A 227 14.97 -8.60 -6.37
CA LYS A 227 15.79 -8.85 -5.17
C LYS A 227 15.44 -7.96 -4.00
N PHE A 228 14.85 -6.79 -4.26
CA PHE A 228 14.33 -5.90 -3.24
C PHE A 228 13.34 -6.63 -2.33
N ASN A 229 13.57 -6.58 -1.02
CA ASN A 229 12.74 -7.23 -0.02
C ASN A 229 11.60 -6.29 0.41
N LEU A 230 10.46 -6.37 -0.28
CA LEU A 230 9.25 -5.63 0.09
C LEU A 230 8.39 -6.46 1.05
N ASP A 231 8.01 -5.89 2.19
CA ASP A 231 7.04 -6.49 3.11
C ASP A 231 5.93 -5.51 3.52
N LEU A 232 4.73 -5.69 2.96
CA LEU A 232 3.51 -4.95 3.33
C LEU A 232 2.48 -5.89 3.95
N TRP A 233 2.17 -5.72 5.25
CA TRP A 233 1.36 -6.72 5.96
C TRP A 233 -0.10 -6.76 5.50
N GLN A 234 -0.59 -7.98 5.26
CA GLN A 234 -1.92 -8.22 4.66
C GLN A 234 -2.97 -8.48 5.74
N ASN A 235 -4.16 -7.87 5.61
CA ASN A 235 -5.29 -8.09 6.49
C ASN A 235 -6.47 -8.72 5.71
N PRO A 236 -6.61 -10.06 5.73
CA PRO A 236 -7.73 -10.72 5.05
C PRO A 236 -9.08 -10.40 5.71
N TYR A 237 -9.12 -10.16 7.01
CA TYR A 237 -10.36 -9.88 7.75
C TYR A 237 -11.06 -8.60 7.28
N ALA A 238 -10.29 -7.57 6.90
CA ALA A 238 -10.81 -6.34 6.30
C ALA A 238 -11.54 -6.59 4.96
N VAL A 239 -11.10 -7.59 4.18
CA VAL A 239 -11.74 -7.97 2.92
C VAL A 239 -13.08 -8.64 3.19
N ALA A 240 -13.13 -9.64 4.07
CA ALA A 240 -14.39 -10.28 4.44
C ALA A 240 -15.44 -9.28 4.97
N ARG A 241 -15.02 -8.35 5.84
CA ARG A 241 -15.91 -7.30 6.35
C ARG A 241 -16.38 -6.38 5.25
N TYR A 242 -15.49 -5.82 4.41
CA TYR A 242 -15.94 -4.87 3.39
C TYR A 242 -16.82 -5.51 2.33
N TYR A 243 -16.46 -6.72 1.88
CA TYR A 243 -17.22 -7.44 0.85
C TYR A 243 -18.46 -8.15 1.40
N GLN A 244 -18.67 -8.15 2.71
CA GLN A 244 -19.81 -8.79 3.39
C GLN A 244 -19.91 -10.29 3.04
N VAL A 245 -18.77 -10.98 3.01
CA VAL A 245 -18.65 -12.41 2.69
C VAL A 245 -18.13 -13.22 3.88
N PRO A 246 -18.50 -14.50 4.03
CA PRO A 246 -18.03 -15.31 5.15
C PRO A 246 -16.50 -15.47 5.12
N LEU A 247 -15.85 -15.38 6.28
CA LEU A 247 -14.41 -15.59 6.40
C LEU A 247 -14.00 -16.96 5.84
N TRP A 248 -12.91 -16.98 5.06
CA TRP A 248 -12.30 -18.17 4.46
C TRP A 248 -13.21 -18.97 3.50
N SER A 249 -14.33 -18.38 3.08
CA SER A 249 -15.18 -18.91 2.00
C SER A 249 -14.52 -18.74 0.63
N LYS A 250 -15.07 -19.43 -0.37
CA LYS A 250 -14.61 -19.26 -1.76
C LYS A 250 -14.79 -17.80 -2.21
N GLU A 251 -15.91 -17.19 -1.86
CA GLU A 251 -16.24 -15.80 -2.18
C GLU A 251 -15.22 -14.83 -1.57
N HIS A 252 -14.75 -15.13 -0.35
CA HIS A 252 -13.69 -14.35 0.29
C HIS A 252 -12.35 -14.47 -0.44
N PHE A 253 -11.93 -15.68 -0.82
CA PHE A 253 -10.70 -15.86 -1.60
C PHE A 253 -10.78 -15.23 -2.99
N ASP A 254 -11.95 -15.31 -3.65
CA ASP A 254 -12.18 -14.66 -4.94
C ASP A 254 -12.10 -13.12 -4.82
N ALA A 255 -12.64 -12.53 -3.75
CA ALA A 255 -12.52 -11.10 -3.47
C ALA A 255 -11.06 -10.68 -3.17
N MET A 256 -10.30 -11.48 -2.43
CA MET A 256 -8.90 -11.21 -2.12
C MET A 256 -7.97 -11.35 -3.32
N ARG A 257 -8.27 -12.27 -4.26
CA ARG A 257 -7.38 -12.64 -5.37
C ARG A 257 -6.82 -11.46 -6.16
N PRO A 258 -7.64 -10.54 -6.71
CA PRO A 258 -7.09 -9.42 -7.46
C PRO A 258 -6.38 -8.40 -6.56
N ILE A 259 -6.75 -8.28 -5.28
CA ILE A 259 -6.11 -7.38 -4.32
C ILE A 259 -4.69 -7.87 -3.99
N MET A 260 -4.55 -9.16 -3.67
CA MET A 260 -3.26 -9.77 -3.34
C MET A 260 -2.38 -9.95 -4.60
N LYS A 261 -2.97 -10.07 -5.80
CA LYS A 261 -2.17 -10.01 -7.03
C LYS A 261 -1.52 -8.67 -7.28
N MET A 262 -2.17 -7.55 -6.96
CA MET A 262 -1.51 -6.23 -7.00
C MET A 262 -0.27 -6.20 -6.09
N LEU A 263 -0.33 -6.86 -4.93
CA LEU A 263 0.78 -6.97 -4.00
C LEU A 263 1.93 -7.84 -4.55
N ALA A 264 1.61 -8.97 -5.19
CA ALA A 264 2.61 -9.80 -5.85
C ALA A 264 3.30 -9.09 -7.02
N ASP A 265 2.53 -8.34 -7.82
CA ASP A 265 3.06 -7.53 -8.91
C ASP A 265 3.99 -6.39 -8.42
N ALA A 266 3.90 -6.03 -7.12
CA ALA A 266 4.80 -5.09 -6.46
C ALA A 266 6.12 -5.71 -5.97
N GLY A 267 6.27 -7.03 -6.05
CA GLY A 267 7.46 -7.74 -5.60
C GLY A 267 7.47 -8.11 -4.11
N GLN A 268 6.30 -8.20 -3.45
CA GLN A 268 6.17 -8.66 -2.06
C GLN A 268 6.94 -9.96 -1.79
N LYS A 269 7.63 -10.02 -0.64
CA LYS A 269 8.48 -11.16 -0.24
C LYS A 269 8.05 -11.84 1.06
N ALA A 270 6.92 -11.46 1.66
CA ALA A 270 6.41 -12.12 2.86
C ALA A 270 4.87 -12.30 2.86
N ILE A 271 4.41 -13.35 3.54
CA ILE A 271 3.01 -13.65 3.82
C ILE A 271 2.78 -13.39 5.31
N THR A 272 1.83 -12.53 5.64
CA THR A 272 1.44 -12.28 7.04
C THR A 272 0.48 -13.38 7.50
N ALA A 273 0.77 -14.03 8.63
CA ALA A 273 -0.12 -15.01 9.24
C ALA A 273 -0.32 -14.72 10.73
N SER A 274 -1.56 -14.57 11.17
CA SER A 274 -1.90 -14.43 12.59
C SER A 274 -2.09 -15.81 13.23
N ILE A 275 -1.14 -16.23 14.06
CA ILE A 275 -1.15 -17.56 14.71
C ILE A 275 -1.76 -17.55 16.12
N MET A 276 -2.38 -16.44 16.51
CA MET A 276 -3.12 -16.26 17.77
C MET A 276 -4.15 -15.13 17.62
N HIS A 277 -5.11 -15.05 18.54
CA HIS A 277 -6.15 -14.02 18.52
C HIS A 277 -5.61 -12.63 18.88
N LYS A 278 -5.86 -11.63 18.03
CA LYS A 278 -5.49 -10.22 18.22
C LYS A 278 -4.00 -9.99 18.54
N PRO A 279 -3.07 -10.38 17.63
CA PRO A 279 -1.62 -10.13 17.79
C PRO A 279 -1.28 -8.66 18.10
N TRP A 280 -2.03 -7.72 17.53
CA TRP A 280 -1.89 -6.28 17.75
C TRP A 280 -3.03 -5.66 18.57
N ASN A 281 -3.68 -6.45 19.44
CA ASN A 281 -4.75 -6.01 20.34
C ASN A 281 -5.89 -5.20 19.65
N GLY A 282 -6.20 -5.53 18.40
CA GLY A 282 -7.26 -4.85 17.63
C GLY A 282 -6.97 -3.37 17.31
N GLN A 283 -5.70 -3.01 17.09
CA GLN A 283 -5.34 -1.63 16.71
C GLN A 283 -5.97 -1.16 15.38
N THR A 284 -6.29 -2.09 14.47
CA THR A 284 -6.96 -1.84 13.18
C THR A 284 -8.48 -1.82 13.31
N GLU A 285 -9.20 -1.38 12.26
CA GLU A 285 -10.67 -1.46 12.24
C GLU A 285 -11.15 -2.91 12.36
N ASP A 286 -10.51 -3.80 11.59
CA ASP A 286 -10.77 -5.23 11.57
C ASP A 286 -9.61 -5.93 12.31
N PRO A 287 -9.83 -6.42 13.55
CA PRO A 287 -8.80 -7.15 14.29
C PRO A 287 -8.44 -8.46 13.59
N PHE A 288 -7.17 -8.85 13.70
CA PHE A 288 -6.74 -10.17 13.26
C PHE A 288 -7.22 -11.24 14.23
N ASP A 289 -7.87 -12.27 13.70
CA ASP A 289 -8.20 -13.47 14.47
C ASP A 289 -7.09 -14.53 14.33
N SER A 290 -7.19 -15.63 15.07
CA SER A 290 -6.25 -16.73 14.93
C SER A 290 -6.55 -17.55 13.67
N MET A 291 -5.54 -17.80 12.84
CA MET A 291 -5.55 -18.79 11.76
C MET A 291 -5.26 -20.22 12.27
N VAL A 292 -4.95 -20.35 13.56
CA VAL A 292 -4.63 -21.61 14.24
C VAL A 292 -5.62 -21.85 15.36
N THR A 293 -6.26 -23.01 15.36
CA THR A 293 -7.10 -23.45 16.47
C THR A 293 -6.23 -24.10 17.54
N ARG A 294 -6.45 -23.75 18.81
CA ARG A 294 -5.78 -24.34 19.98
C ARG A 294 -6.82 -24.90 20.92
N ILE A 295 -6.76 -26.20 21.18
CA ILE A 295 -7.73 -26.92 22.01
C ILE A 295 -6.99 -27.53 23.19
N ARG A 296 -7.45 -27.24 24.41
CA ARG A 296 -7.04 -27.97 25.62
C ARG A 296 -8.04 -29.11 25.84
N LYS A 297 -7.54 -30.35 25.78
CA LYS A 297 -8.34 -31.57 25.88
C LYS A 297 -8.67 -31.93 27.33
N LEU A 298 -9.66 -32.80 27.53
CA LEU A 298 -10.07 -33.29 28.86
C LEU A 298 -8.95 -33.95 29.67
N ASP A 299 -7.97 -34.57 29.00
CA ASP A 299 -6.82 -35.21 29.63
C ASP A 299 -5.66 -34.24 29.92
N GLY A 300 -5.82 -32.95 29.60
CA GLY A 300 -4.81 -31.91 29.76
C GLY A 300 -3.80 -31.82 28.62
N SER A 301 -3.94 -32.60 27.54
CA SER A 301 -3.12 -32.44 26.34
C SER A 301 -3.59 -31.27 25.47
N TRP A 302 -2.74 -30.84 24.52
CA TRP A 302 -3.06 -29.83 23.53
C TRP A 302 -3.29 -30.45 22.16
N GLU A 303 -4.31 -29.98 21.45
CA GLU A 303 -4.58 -30.30 20.05
C GLU A 303 -4.57 -29.00 19.22
N PHE A 304 -3.96 -29.04 18.04
CA PHE A 304 -3.80 -27.87 17.16
C PHE A 304 -4.41 -28.10 15.78
N GLY A 305 -5.15 -27.11 15.28
CA GLY A 305 -5.77 -27.12 13.96
C GLY A 305 -5.21 -26.03 13.06
N TYR A 306 -4.79 -26.40 11.85
CA TYR A 306 -4.11 -25.51 10.89
C TYR A 306 -4.95 -25.18 9.64
N ALA A 307 -6.21 -25.58 9.58
CA ALA A 307 -7.01 -25.51 8.35
C ALA A 307 -7.13 -24.10 7.73
N VAL A 308 -7.23 -23.05 8.56
CA VAL A 308 -7.27 -21.66 8.07
C VAL A 308 -5.88 -21.21 7.62
N PHE A 309 -4.86 -21.47 8.44
CA PHE A 309 -3.47 -21.17 8.12
C PHE A 309 -3.05 -21.80 6.78
N ASP A 310 -3.35 -23.08 6.59
CA ASP A 310 -3.01 -23.81 5.36
C ASP A 310 -3.70 -23.22 4.14
N LYS A 311 -5.01 -22.99 4.20
CA LYS A 311 -5.76 -22.38 3.09
C LYS A 311 -5.21 -21.00 2.72
N TRP A 312 -4.84 -20.20 3.72
CA TRP A 312 -4.27 -18.87 3.50
C TRP A 312 -2.89 -18.94 2.85
N VAL A 313 -1.99 -19.78 3.36
CA VAL A 313 -0.63 -19.94 2.83
C VAL A 313 -0.65 -20.56 1.43
N GLU A 314 -1.49 -21.56 1.20
CA GLU A 314 -1.69 -22.17 -0.13
C GLU A 314 -2.22 -21.15 -1.13
N PHE A 315 -3.25 -20.37 -0.76
CA PHE A 315 -3.75 -19.29 -1.61
C PHE A 315 -2.66 -18.28 -1.94
N MET A 316 -1.92 -17.78 -0.94
CA MET A 316 -0.86 -16.80 -1.20
C MET A 316 0.29 -17.39 -2.05
N THR A 317 0.59 -18.68 -1.90
CA THR A 317 1.68 -19.33 -2.64
C THR A 317 1.26 -19.74 -4.05
N GLU A 318 0.21 -20.52 -4.19
CA GLU A 318 -0.18 -21.18 -5.44
C GLU A 318 -1.00 -20.26 -6.34
N ASP A 319 -1.96 -19.52 -5.76
CA ASP A 319 -2.87 -18.67 -6.51
C ASP A 319 -2.27 -17.28 -6.77
N ILE A 320 -1.60 -16.72 -5.77
CA ILE A 320 -1.01 -15.38 -5.82
C ILE A 320 0.46 -15.42 -6.23
N GLY A 321 1.15 -16.55 -6.12
CA GLY A 321 2.54 -16.71 -6.57
C GLY A 321 3.59 -16.15 -5.61
N LEU A 322 3.25 -15.95 -4.33
CA LEU A 322 4.19 -15.46 -3.31
C LEU A 322 4.93 -16.64 -2.67
N GLN A 323 6.20 -16.80 -3.01
CA GLN A 323 7.05 -17.89 -2.51
C GLN A 323 8.03 -17.46 -1.41
N GLY A 324 7.83 -16.25 -0.88
CA GLY A 324 8.71 -15.66 0.14
C GLY A 324 8.48 -16.21 1.54
N LEU A 325 8.86 -15.42 2.54
CA LEU A 325 8.75 -15.76 3.95
C LEU A 325 7.28 -15.88 4.38
N ILE A 326 6.96 -16.75 5.33
CA ILE A 326 5.70 -16.77 6.07
C ILE A 326 6.00 -16.20 7.46
N SER A 327 5.54 -14.98 7.71
CA SER A 327 5.77 -14.25 8.96
C SER A 327 4.60 -14.49 9.92
N CYS A 328 4.84 -15.26 10.98
CA CYS A 328 3.83 -15.70 11.93
C CYS A 328 3.79 -14.80 13.17
N TYR A 329 2.73 -13.98 13.28
CA TYR A 329 2.52 -13.02 14.37
C TYR A 329 1.50 -13.55 15.40
N THR A 330 1.74 -13.46 16.70
CA THR A 330 3.02 -13.19 17.38
C THR A 330 3.04 -13.90 18.73
N MET A 331 4.24 -14.13 19.25
CA MET A 331 4.46 -14.68 20.60
C MET A 331 4.41 -13.63 21.71
N ILE A 332 4.47 -12.34 21.38
CA ILE A 332 4.54 -11.25 22.38
C ILE A 332 3.49 -10.16 22.05
N PRO A 333 2.19 -10.51 22.02
CA PRO A 333 1.12 -9.58 21.67
C PRO A 333 1.04 -8.44 22.69
N TRP A 334 0.53 -7.29 22.26
CA TRP A 334 0.47 -6.07 23.09
C TRP A 334 -0.14 -6.30 24.49
N ALA A 335 -1.18 -7.13 24.58
CA ALA A 335 -1.89 -7.44 25.82
C ALA A 335 -1.33 -8.63 26.64
N LEU A 336 -0.44 -9.47 26.08
CA LEU A 336 0.03 -10.72 26.72
C LEU A 336 -1.10 -11.64 27.24
N HIS A 337 -2.15 -11.73 26.43
CA HIS A 337 -3.38 -12.47 26.71
C HIS A 337 -3.61 -13.47 25.57
N PHE A 338 -3.66 -14.77 25.88
CA PHE A 338 -3.65 -15.82 24.86
C PHE A 338 -4.90 -16.68 24.93
N ASP A 339 -5.63 -16.79 23.83
CA ASP A 339 -6.85 -17.57 23.74
C ASP A 339 -6.59 -19.07 23.58
N TYR A 340 -7.53 -19.88 24.05
CA TYR A 340 -7.66 -21.29 23.68
C TYR A 340 -9.10 -21.76 23.87
N TYR A 341 -9.50 -22.77 23.12
CA TYR A 341 -10.75 -23.46 23.36
C TYR A 341 -10.54 -24.57 24.40
N ASP A 342 -11.31 -24.52 25.48
CA ASP A 342 -11.26 -25.47 26.58
C ASP A 342 -12.38 -26.51 26.45
N GLU A 343 -12.00 -27.77 26.24
CA GLU A 343 -12.96 -28.86 26.03
C GLU A 343 -13.76 -29.17 27.31
N ALA A 344 -13.17 -28.96 28.49
CA ALA A 344 -13.82 -29.22 29.77
C ALA A 344 -15.01 -28.28 30.03
N THR A 345 -14.90 -27.02 29.63
CA THR A 345 -15.95 -26.00 29.83
C THR A 345 -16.75 -25.68 28.56
N ASN A 346 -16.33 -26.19 27.40
CA ASN A 346 -16.89 -25.88 26.08
C ASN A 346 -16.93 -24.37 25.81
N ARG A 347 -15.82 -23.67 26.09
CA ARG A 347 -15.70 -22.21 25.97
C ARG A 347 -14.31 -21.81 25.52
N VAL A 348 -14.20 -20.61 24.95
CA VAL A 348 -12.91 -19.95 24.79
C VAL A 348 -12.51 -19.36 26.13
N LEU A 349 -11.34 -19.78 26.61
CA LEU A 349 -10.68 -19.27 27.80
C LEU A 349 -9.38 -18.59 27.41
N PHE A 350 -8.71 -17.99 28.40
CA PHE A 350 -7.48 -17.26 28.19
C PHE A 350 -6.42 -17.62 29.21
N VAL A 351 -5.17 -17.53 28.79
CA VAL A 351 -3.98 -17.59 29.63
C VAL A 351 -3.37 -16.20 29.69
N ASP A 352 -3.25 -15.66 30.90
CA ASP A 352 -2.43 -14.47 31.18
C ASP A 352 -1.04 -14.95 31.57
N ALA A 353 -0.05 -14.72 30.69
CA ALA A 353 1.33 -15.11 30.94
C ALA A 353 2.29 -14.16 30.22
N LYS A 354 3.49 -13.98 30.76
CA LYS A 354 4.54 -13.18 30.12
C LYS A 354 5.75 -14.04 29.75
N PRO A 355 6.56 -13.64 28.75
CA PRO A 355 7.85 -14.28 28.51
C PRO A 355 8.67 -14.38 29.81
N GLY A 356 9.19 -15.58 30.07
CA GLY A 356 9.88 -15.93 31.32
C GLY A 356 9.02 -16.73 32.31
N ASP A 357 7.68 -16.72 32.18
CA ASP A 357 6.81 -17.56 33.00
C ASP A 357 6.78 -19.02 32.50
N VAL A 358 6.61 -19.96 33.43
CA VAL A 358 6.44 -21.39 33.10
C VAL A 358 5.20 -21.62 32.23
N ALA A 359 4.08 -20.96 32.55
CA ALA A 359 2.85 -21.07 31.78
C ALA A 359 3.00 -20.55 30.34
N TYR A 360 3.79 -19.48 30.14
CA TYR A 360 4.11 -18.97 28.81
C TYR A 360 4.93 -19.98 28.00
N ALA A 361 5.96 -20.55 28.62
CA ALA A 361 6.82 -21.54 27.98
C ALA A 361 6.07 -22.84 27.65
N GLU A 362 5.15 -23.29 28.50
CA GLU A 362 4.28 -24.45 28.22
C GLU A 362 3.35 -24.18 27.04
N TYR A 363 2.63 -23.06 27.08
CA TYR A 363 1.64 -22.68 26.06
C TYR A 363 2.29 -22.56 24.67
N TRP A 364 3.37 -21.79 24.57
CA TRP A 364 4.05 -21.58 23.29
C TRP A 364 4.96 -22.75 22.88
N GLY A 365 5.69 -23.33 23.82
CA GLY A 365 6.64 -24.41 23.53
C GLY A 365 5.96 -25.66 22.99
N THR A 366 4.78 -26.01 23.53
CA THR A 366 3.99 -27.16 23.02
C THR A 366 3.49 -26.89 21.61
N PHE A 367 2.93 -25.70 21.38
CA PHE A 367 2.45 -25.29 20.06
C PHE A 367 3.57 -25.26 19.01
N LEU A 368 4.71 -24.65 19.32
CA LEU A 368 5.79 -24.48 18.34
C LEU A 368 6.41 -25.81 17.91
N LYS A 369 6.51 -26.79 18.82
CA LYS A 369 6.97 -28.15 18.46
C LYS A 369 6.01 -28.83 17.49
N ASP A 370 4.71 -28.70 17.75
CA ASP A 370 3.67 -29.24 16.87
C ASP A 370 3.67 -28.54 15.50
N PHE A 371 3.75 -27.21 15.53
CA PHE A 371 3.76 -26.38 14.34
C PHE A 371 5.01 -26.63 13.48
N ALA A 372 6.18 -26.85 14.09
CA ALA A 372 7.39 -27.23 13.38
C ALA A 372 7.22 -28.55 12.60
N ARG A 373 6.55 -29.54 13.21
CA ARG A 373 6.22 -30.81 12.56
C ARG A 373 5.28 -30.57 11.37
N HIS A 374 4.16 -29.88 11.60
CA HIS A 374 3.18 -29.53 10.56
C HIS A 374 3.83 -28.81 9.37
N LEU A 375 4.63 -27.78 9.65
CA LEU A 375 5.34 -27.01 8.62
C LEU A 375 6.32 -27.87 7.83
N ARG A 376 7.00 -28.85 8.44
CA ARG A 376 7.88 -29.78 7.72
C ARG A 376 7.09 -30.75 6.84
N GLU A 377 5.94 -31.24 7.31
CA GLU A 377 5.03 -32.07 6.51
C GLU A 377 4.50 -31.31 5.28
N LYS A 378 4.23 -30.00 5.42
CA LYS A 378 3.83 -29.12 4.32
C LYS A 378 4.99 -28.64 3.43
N GLY A 379 6.25 -28.86 3.84
CA GLY A 379 7.43 -28.34 3.15
C GLY A 379 7.62 -26.82 3.29
N TRP A 380 7.02 -26.20 4.30
CA TRP A 380 7.04 -24.75 4.52
C TRP A 380 7.98 -24.30 5.64
N PHE A 381 8.51 -25.22 6.46
CA PHE A 381 9.33 -24.88 7.63
C PHE A 381 10.48 -23.92 7.30
N GLU A 382 11.24 -24.19 6.23
CA GLU A 382 12.37 -23.34 5.80
C GLU A 382 11.97 -21.91 5.41
N ARG A 383 10.71 -21.65 5.09
CA ARG A 383 10.22 -20.30 4.77
C ARG A 383 9.39 -19.69 5.88
N THR A 384 9.17 -20.37 7.00
CA THR A 384 8.38 -19.82 8.10
C THR A 384 9.27 -19.18 9.15
N ALA A 385 8.87 -18.01 9.61
CA ALA A 385 9.53 -17.33 10.72
C ALA A 385 8.52 -16.90 11.78
N ILE A 386 8.93 -17.00 13.04
CA ILE A 386 8.17 -16.47 14.17
C ILE A 386 8.48 -14.98 14.31
N SER A 387 7.44 -14.15 14.26
CA SER A 387 7.58 -12.71 14.14
C SER A 387 7.29 -11.98 15.45
N MET A 388 8.20 -11.07 15.78
CA MET A 388 8.08 -10.14 16.90
C MET A 388 7.90 -8.71 16.40
N ASP A 389 7.12 -7.92 17.15
CA ASP A 389 6.85 -6.51 16.90
C ASP A 389 7.21 -5.73 18.18
N GLU A 390 8.24 -4.89 18.08
CA GLU A 390 8.96 -4.16 19.15
C GLU A 390 8.47 -4.34 20.60
N ARG A 391 9.23 -5.06 21.44
CA ARG A 391 8.95 -5.27 22.87
C ARG A 391 10.19 -5.01 23.74
N PRO A 392 10.03 -4.91 25.09
CA PRO A 392 11.18 -4.82 25.97
C PRO A 392 12.18 -5.96 25.75
N MET A 393 13.48 -5.65 25.79
CA MET A 393 14.58 -6.58 25.47
C MET A 393 14.47 -7.93 26.19
N GLU A 394 14.27 -7.92 27.51
CA GLU A 394 14.16 -9.16 28.30
C GLU A 394 13.01 -10.05 27.83
N ALA A 395 11.86 -9.46 27.45
CA ALA A 395 10.74 -10.22 26.92
C ALA A 395 11.08 -10.90 25.58
N MET A 396 11.82 -10.20 24.70
CA MET A 396 12.28 -10.76 23.43
C MET A 396 13.27 -11.91 23.64
N ARG A 397 14.22 -11.77 24.57
CA ARG A 397 15.18 -12.84 24.89
C ARG A 397 14.49 -14.09 25.42
N GLU A 398 13.53 -13.95 26.31
CA GLU A 398 12.77 -15.09 26.83
C GLU A 398 11.90 -15.76 25.75
N ALA A 399 11.29 -14.98 24.84
CA ALA A 399 10.56 -15.55 23.72
C ALA A 399 11.50 -16.31 22.76
N ILE A 400 12.67 -15.76 22.43
CA ILE A 400 13.69 -16.44 21.60
C ILE A 400 14.10 -17.77 22.23
N LYS A 401 14.30 -17.82 23.55
CA LYS A 401 14.61 -19.09 24.25
C LYS A 401 13.52 -20.14 24.02
N VAL A 402 12.25 -19.76 24.12
CA VAL A 402 11.12 -20.67 23.87
C VAL A 402 11.10 -21.15 22.41
N VAL A 403 11.34 -20.25 21.44
CA VAL A 403 11.44 -20.62 20.01
C VAL A 403 12.55 -21.63 19.79
N ARG A 404 13.76 -21.35 20.26
CA ARG A 404 14.94 -22.22 20.09
C ARG A 404 14.81 -23.55 20.81
N ALA A 405 14.15 -23.57 21.97
CA ALA A 405 13.88 -24.81 22.70
C ALA A 405 12.80 -25.68 22.04
N ALA A 406 11.87 -25.07 21.30
CA ALA A 406 10.90 -25.79 20.49
C ALA A 406 11.55 -26.37 19.24
N ASP A 407 12.32 -25.55 18.51
CA ASP A 407 13.13 -25.98 17.38
C ASP A 407 14.29 -24.99 17.12
N PRO A 408 15.56 -25.43 17.12
CA PRO A 408 16.69 -24.53 16.93
C PRO A 408 16.75 -23.91 15.54
N GLU A 409 16.10 -24.51 14.52
CA GLU A 409 16.15 -24.06 13.13
C GLU A 409 15.07 -23.03 12.77
N PHE A 410 14.10 -22.76 13.67
CA PHE A 410 13.07 -21.76 13.41
C PHE A 410 13.68 -20.40 13.05
N LYS A 411 13.22 -19.80 11.95
CA LYS A 411 13.59 -18.41 11.64
C LYS A 411 12.83 -17.48 12.59
N ILE A 412 13.45 -16.35 12.92
CA ILE A 412 12.84 -15.32 13.76
C ILE A 412 12.91 -13.99 13.02
N THR A 413 11.83 -13.22 13.06
CA THR A 413 11.80 -11.85 12.53
C THR A 413 11.55 -10.84 13.63
N LEU A 414 12.10 -9.63 13.46
CA LEU A 414 11.81 -8.47 14.30
C LEU A 414 11.63 -7.24 13.42
N ALA A 415 10.55 -6.49 13.67
CA ALA A 415 10.47 -5.07 13.34
C ALA A 415 10.55 -4.25 14.63
N GLY A 416 11.57 -3.38 14.75
CA GLY A 416 11.81 -2.57 15.94
C GLY A 416 13.24 -2.06 16.01
N ASN A 417 13.62 -1.44 17.13
CA ASN A 417 14.95 -0.88 17.36
C ASN A 417 16.09 -1.90 17.16
N TYR A 418 17.28 -1.39 16.80
CA TYR A 418 18.51 -2.18 16.71
C TYR A 418 19.01 -2.61 18.10
N HIS A 419 19.34 -3.90 18.22
CA HIS A 419 19.74 -4.55 19.46
C HIS A 419 20.85 -5.56 19.19
N PRO A 420 22.12 -5.26 19.55
CA PRO A 420 23.23 -6.18 19.34
C PRO A 420 23.08 -7.51 20.09
N GLU A 421 22.28 -7.56 21.17
CA GLU A 421 22.11 -8.73 22.04
C GLU A 421 21.34 -9.88 21.39
N ILE A 422 20.51 -9.59 20.39
CA ILE A 422 19.64 -10.56 19.71
C ILE A 422 19.82 -10.55 18.18
N GLU A 423 20.64 -9.65 17.65
CA GLU A 423 20.84 -9.47 16.20
C GLU A 423 21.15 -10.78 15.47
N SER A 424 22.00 -11.62 16.07
CA SER A 424 22.42 -12.90 15.49
C SER A 424 21.30 -13.93 15.42
N ASP A 425 20.30 -13.83 16.29
CA ASP A 425 19.14 -14.72 16.32
C ASP A 425 18.12 -14.39 15.23
N LEU A 426 18.19 -13.19 14.64
CA LEU A 426 17.16 -12.65 13.75
C LEU A 426 17.51 -12.91 12.28
N PHE A 427 16.75 -13.80 11.65
CA PHE A 427 16.85 -14.06 10.22
C PHE A 427 16.44 -12.84 9.40
N TYR A 428 15.32 -12.21 9.75
CA TYR A 428 14.84 -10.96 9.16
C TYR A 428 14.83 -9.89 10.23
N TYR A 429 15.58 -8.81 10.04
CA TYR A 429 15.63 -7.68 10.97
C TYR A 429 15.28 -6.38 10.25
N CYS A 430 14.17 -5.77 10.64
CA CYS A 430 13.70 -4.48 10.18
C CYS A 430 13.91 -3.42 11.27
N ILE A 431 14.72 -2.38 11.00
CA ILE A 431 14.96 -1.28 11.95
C ILE A 431 14.21 0.00 11.54
N PRO A 432 13.85 0.89 12.48
CA PRO A 432 13.17 2.14 12.13
C PRO A 432 14.08 3.05 11.30
N LEU A 433 13.47 3.88 10.47
CA LEU A 433 14.18 4.94 9.75
C LEU A 433 15.02 5.79 10.73
N GLY A 434 16.26 6.09 10.32
CA GLY A 434 17.20 6.90 11.11
C GLY A 434 18.17 6.08 11.96
N GLN A 435 17.89 4.79 12.17
CA GLN A 435 18.92 3.86 12.65
C GLN A 435 19.71 3.29 11.48
N LYS A 436 20.87 2.68 11.78
CA LYS A 436 21.73 1.98 10.81
C LYS A 436 22.29 0.73 11.47
N PHE A 437 22.42 -0.34 10.70
CA PHE A 437 23.21 -1.49 11.12
C PHE A 437 24.70 -1.09 11.15
N PRO A 438 25.47 -1.46 12.19
CA PRO A 438 26.92 -1.37 12.13
C PRO A 438 27.46 -2.09 10.88
N ALA A 439 28.48 -1.54 10.23
CA ALA A 439 28.92 -2.01 8.91
C ALA A 439 29.44 -3.47 8.93
N ASP A 440 30.13 -3.86 9.99
CA ASP A 440 30.61 -5.23 10.24
C ASP A 440 29.44 -6.19 10.48
N VAL A 441 28.44 -5.74 11.25
CA VAL A 441 27.20 -6.49 11.49
C VAL A 441 26.43 -6.70 10.19
N LYS A 442 26.18 -5.65 9.41
CA LYS A 442 25.47 -5.76 8.11
C LYS A 442 26.17 -6.74 7.17
N LYS A 443 27.50 -6.65 7.06
CA LYS A 443 28.30 -7.59 6.25
C LYS A 443 28.18 -9.03 6.76
N ALA A 444 28.16 -9.23 8.08
CA ALA A 444 28.01 -10.56 8.67
C ALA A 444 26.60 -11.13 8.41
N ARG A 445 25.55 -10.31 8.46
CA ARG A 445 24.17 -10.68 8.09
C ARG A 445 24.09 -11.14 6.65
N GLU A 446 24.63 -10.34 5.73
CA GLU A 446 24.67 -10.66 4.30
C GLU A 446 25.38 -12.00 4.03
N ALA A 447 26.52 -12.23 4.68
CA ALA A 447 27.27 -13.48 4.54
C ALA A 447 26.49 -14.71 5.05
N ARG A 448 25.55 -14.52 5.99
CA ARG A 448 24.65 -15.56 6.50
C ARG A 448 23.33 -15.66 5.74
N GLY A 449 23.13 -14.85 4.70
CA GLY A 449 21.86 -14.79 3.96
C GLY A 449 20.69 -14.25 4.79
N GLN A 450 20.97 -13.46 5.84
CA GLN A 450 19.96 -12.80 6.65
C GLN A 450 19.45 -11.53 5.97
N VAL A 451 18.18 -11.21 6.19
CA VAL A 451 17.51 -10.05 5.62
C VAL A 451 17.59 -8.87 6.59
N SER A 452 17.92 -7.70 6.06
CA SER A 452 18.17 -6.47 6.81
C SER A 452 17.47 -5.30 6.12
N THR A 453 16.26 -4.97 6.56
CA THR A 453 15.44 -3.89 5.97
C THR A 453 15.27 -2.73 6.94
N TYR A 454 14.54 -1.71 6.51
CA TYR A 454 14.06 -0.66 7.39
C TYR A 454 12.56 -0.40 7.16
N TYR A 455 11.91 0.28 8.11
CA TYR A 455 10.51 0.67 7.98
C TYR A 455 10.28 2.15 8.32
N THR A 456 9.13 2.65 7.89
CA THR A 456 8.51 3.88 8.42
C THR A 456 7.13 3.52 8.98
N CYS A 457 6.65 4.31 9.93
CA CYS A 457 5.35 4.15 10.54
C CYS A 457 4.72 5.52 10.81
N CYS A 458 3.93 5.65 11.87
CA CYS A 458 3.36 6.94 12.24
C CYS A 458 4.40 7.96 12.74
N VAL A 459 5.63 7.56 13.05
CA VAL A 459 6.62 8.44 13.69
C VAL A 459 7.14 9.49 12.72
N GLU A 460 7.46 9.09 11.49
CA GLU A 460 8.15 9.94 10.54
C GLU A 460 7.17 10.86 9.81
N ALA A 461 7.35 12.18 9.96
CA ALA A 461 6.68 13.15 9.09
C ALA A 461 7.10 13.01 7.61
N PHE A 462 8.33 12.56 7.37
CA PHE A 462 8.88 12.24 6.05
C PHE A 462 10.02 11.23 6.15
N PRO A 463 10.22 10.39 5.13
CA PRO A 463 9.25 10.11 4.07
C PRO A 463 8.10 9.28 4.63
N ASN A 464 6.92 9.42 4.04
CA ASN A 464 5.82 8.53 4.39
C ASN A 464 4.88 8.26 3.21
N THR A 465 3.90 7.40 3.45
CA THR A 465 2.83 7.07 2.52
C THR A 465 1.46 7.33 3.16
N PHE A 466 1.35 8.43 3.90
CA PHE A 466 0.05 9.00 4.26
C PHE A 466 -0.67 9.50 3.00
N THR A 467 -2.00 9.58 3.01
CA THR A 467 -2.77 10.04 1.84
C THR A 467 -2.42 11.46 1.42
N PHE A 468 -1.96 12.30 2.35
CA PHE A 468 -1.46 13.65 2.07
C PHE A 468 0.05 13.73 1.74
N SER A 469 0.82 12.64 1.92
CA SER A 469 2.24 12.61 1.56
C SER A 469 2.43 12.89 0.07
N ARG A 470 3.52 13.58 -0.28
CA ARG A 470 3.87 13.85 -1.68
C ARG A 470 4.09 12.50 -2.39
N PRO A 471 3.59 12.31 -3.61
CA PRO A 471 3.73 11.04 -4.33
C PRO A 471 5.18 10.56 -4.49
N ALA A 472 6.13 11.48 -4.65
CA ALA A 472 7.56 11.16 -4.75
C ALA A 472 8.18 10.63 -3.43
N GLU A 473 7.54 10.81 -2.28
CA GLU A 473 7.98 10.21 -1.01
C GLU A 473 8.01 8.69 -1.10
N ALA A 474 6.99 8.08 -1.72
CA ALA A 474 6.93 6.63 -1.89
C ALA A 474 8.12 6.08 -2.70
N VAL A 475 8.56 6.82 -3.73
CA VAL A 475 9.76 6.47 -4.52
C VAL A 475 11.02 6.67 -3.69
N TRP A 476 11.13 7.80 -3.00
CA TRP A 476 12.27 8.13 -2.14
C TRP A 476 12.49 7.07 -1.06
N THR A 477 11.41 6.60 -0.42
CA THR A 477 11.45 5.54 0.59
C THR A 477 12.11 4.28 0.04
N MET A 478 11.74 3.82 -1.16
CA MET A 478 12.39 2.62 -1.70
C MET A 478 13.88 2.88 -2.00
N LEU A 479 14.20 4.05 -2.57
CA LEU A 479 15.57 4.42 -2.91
C LEU A 479 16.49 4.57 -1.70
N HIS A 480 15.94 5.02 -0.57
CA HIS A 480 16.67 5.10 0.69
C HIS A 480 17.23 3.73 1.11
N ALA A 481 16.47 2.65 0.88
CA ALA A 481 16.93 1.31 1.18
C ALA A 481 18.27 1.01 0.50
N VAL A 482 18.34 1.22 -0.82
CA VAL A 482 19.54 0.93 -1.61
C VAL A 482 20.68 1.94 -1.37
N ALA A 483 20.35 3.19 -1.04
CA ALA A 483 21.32 4.22 -0.71
C ALA A 483 22.04 3.94 0.62
N GLU A 484 21.34 3.40 1.61
CA GLU A 484 21.87 3.05 2.94
C GLU A 484 22.27 1.57 3.09
N GLY A 485 22.16 0.79 2.01
CA GLY A 485 22.59 -0.61 1.99
C GLY A 485 21.60 -1.59 2.62
N TYR A 486 20.35 -1.20 2.87
CA TYR A 486 19.28 -2.13 3.24
C TYR A 486 18.87 -3.04 2.08
N ASP A 487 18.36 -4.22 2.41
CA ASP A 487 17.91 -5.21 1.44
C ASP A 487 16.51 -4.89 0.88
N GLY A 488 15.78 -3.96 1.51
CA GLY A 488 14.44 -3.56 1.13
C GLY A 488 13.72 -2.72 2.19
N TYR A 489 12.39 -2.76 2.16
CA TYR A 489 11.52 -1.91 2.96
C TYR A 489 10.30 -2.67 3.47
N LEU A 490 9.89 -2.36 4.70
CA LEU A 490 8.67 -2.87 5.31
C LEU A 490 7.70 -1.73 5.63
N ARG A 491 6.40 -1.98 5.46
CA ARG A 491 5.35 -1.18 6.08
C ARG A 491 4.29 -2.09 6.70
N TRP A 492 3.83 -1.70 7.88
CA TRP A 492 2.94 -2.51 8.70
C TRP A 492 1.54 -2.75 8.10
N SER A 493 1.20 -2.11 6.97
CA SER A 493 -0.16 -2.13 6.44
C SER A 493 -0.26 -2.05 4.91
N PHE A 494 -0.86 -3.10 4.33
CA PHE A 494 -1.27 -3.12 2.93
C PHE A 494 -2.75 -2.72 2.77
N ASN A 495 -3.64 -3.36 3.51
CA ASN A 495 -5.09 -3.24 3.32
C ASN A 495 -5.92 -3.30 4.63
N SER A 496 -5.38 -2.83 5.76
CA SER A 496 -6.15 -2.69 7.01
C SER A 496 -7.09 -1.48 6.92
N TRP A 497 -8.14 -1.62 6.12
CA TRP A 497 -9.07 -0.54 5.79
C TRP A 497 -9.78 0.04 7.01
N THR A 498 -10.07 1.34 6.94
CA THR A 498 -11.00 2.00 7.85
C THR A 498 -12.44 1.53 7.59
N ALA A 499 -13.42 2.06 8.33
CA ALA A 499 -14.82 1.73 8.12
C ALA A 499 -15.30 2.05 6.68
N ASP A 500 -14.87 3.18 6.11
CA ASP A 500 -15.24 3.63 4.76
C ASP A 500 -14.01 4.11 3.96
N PRO A 501 -13.13 3.18 3.53
CA PRO A 501 -11.81 3.52 2.99
C PRO A 501 -11.88 4.29 1.66
N LEU A 502 -12.93 4.13 0.85
CA LEU A 502 -13.04 4.84 -0.43
C LEU A 502 -13.36 6.33 -0.25
N ARG A 503 -13.96 6.70 0.89
CA ARG A 503 -14.44 8.06 1.15
C ARG A 503 -13.62 8.77 2.23
N ASP A 504 -13.19 8.06 3.28
CA ASP A 504 -12.45 8.64 4.41
C ASP A 504 -11.27 7.75 4.86
N SER A 505 -10.06 8.26 4.66
CA SER A 505 -8.82 7.59 5.04
C SER A 505 -8.35 7.91 6.45
N ARG A 506 -9.02 8.83 7.15
CA ARG A 506 -8.72 9.17 8.54
C ARG A 506 -9.09 8.04 9.47
N PHE A 507 -8.30 7.88 10.52
CA PHE A 507 -8.51 6.83 11.52
C PHE A 507 -8.41 7.40 12.94
N ARG A 508 -8.81 6.61 13.93
CA ARG A 508 -8.89 7.02 15.34
C ARG A 508 -7.52 7.20 16.02
N THR A 509 -6.40 6.89 15.35
CA THR A 509 -5.08 6.74 15.99
C THR A 509 -3.89 7.33 15.26
N TRP A 510 -3.95 7.52 13.95
CA TRP A 510 -2.77 7.92 13.18
C TRP A 510 -3.17 8.86 12.04
N ALA A 511 -2.18 9.51 11.45
CA ALA A 511 -2.34 10.25 10.20
C ALA A 511 -3.05 9.41 9.12
N ALA A 512 -3.90 10.07 8.34
CA ALA A 512 -4.74 9.44 7.35
C ALA A 512 -3.93 8.66 6.31
N GLY A 513 -4.40 7.46 5.96
CA GLY A 513 -3.70 6.55 5.06
C GLY A 513 -2.59 5.72 5.71
N ASP A 514 -2.38 5.82 7.03
CA ASP A 514 -1.39 4.95 7.70
C ASP A 514 -1.76 3.47 7.67
N THR A 515 -3.05 3.14 7.62
CA THR A 515 -3.53 1.76 7.78
C THR A 515 -3.72 1.00 6.47
N TYR A 516 -3.53 1.63 5.30
CA TYR A 516 -3.62 0.94 4.01
C TYR A 516 -2.99 1.72 2.86
N SER A 517 -2.56 0.98 1.83
CA SER A 517 -1.98 1.50 0.59
C SER A 517 -2.84 1.24 -0.64
N VAL A 518 -3.82 0.33 -0.55
CA VAL A 518 -4.77 0.01 -1.63
C VAL A 518 -6.21 0.05 -1.14
N TYR A 519 -7.16 0.09 -2.06
CA TYR A 519 -8.58 0.31 -1.78
C TYR A 519 -9.45 -0.88 -2.24
N PRO A 520 -10.69 -1.03 -1.70
CA PRO A 520 -11.64 -2.04 -2.17
C PRO A 520 -12.01 -1.92 -3.66
N GLY A 521 -12.52 -3.00 -4.25
CA GLY A 521 -12.77 -3.08 -5.69
C GLY A 521 -11.48 -3.15 -6.51
N PRO A 522 -10.58 -4.08 -6.18
CA PRO A 522 -9.10 -3.99 -6.34
C PRO A 522 -8.56 -2.67 -6.92
N ARG A 523 -8.71 -1.56 -6.19
CA ARG A 523 -8.25 -0.24 -6.60
C ARG A 523 -6.85 0.03 -6.07
N SER A 524 -5.93 0.37 -6.95
CA SER A 524 -4.59 0.84 -6.56
C SER A 524 -4.67 2.27 -5.99
N SER A 525 -3.54 2.81 -5.55
CA SER A 525 -3.41 4.21 -5.16
C SER A 525 -2.20 4.85 -5.82
N ILE A 526 -2.18 6.18 -5.88
CA ILE A 526 -0.96 6.92 -6.29
C ILE A 526 0.23 6.45 -5.44
N ARG A 527 0.07 6.30 -4.13
CA ARG A 527 1.15 5.89 -3.23
C ARG A 527 1.69 4.50 -3.56
N PHE A 528 0.79 3.55 -3.85
CA PHE A 528 1.18 2.18 -4.17
C PHE A 528 1.85 2.07 -5.55
N GLU A 529 1.34 2.76 -6.57
CA GLU A 529 2.00 2.80 -7.89
C GLU A 529 3.39 3.44 -7.81
N ARG A 530 3.53 4.53 -7.04
CA ARG A 530 4.81 5.23 -6.82
C ARG A 530 5.78 4.41 -5.96
N MET A 531 5.29 3.64 -5.00
CA MET A 531 6.11 2.66 -4.26
C MET A 531 6.66 1.60 -5.22
N MET A 532 5.81 1.02 -6.07
CA MET A 532 6.25 0.02 -7.06
C MET A 532 7.26 0.60 -8.06
N GLU A 533 7.06 1.85 -8.51
CA GLU A 533 8.07 2.58 -9.28
C GLU A 533 9.42 2.62 -8.55
N GLY A 534 9.43 2.97 -7.25
CA GLY A 534 10.63 2.93 -6.42
C GLY A 534 11.30 1.56 -6.37
N VAL A 535 10.54 0.47 -6.21
CA VAL A 535 11.07 -0.90 -6.22
C VAL A 535 11.72 -1.24 -7.57
N GLN A 536 11.04 -0.94 -8.69
CA GLN A 536 11.59 -1.16 -10.03
C GLN A 536 12.89 -0.38 -10.26
N VAL A 537 12.96 0.85 -9.75
CA VAL A 537 14.17 1.68 -9.81
C VAL A 537 15.30 1.05 -9.00
N CYS A 538 15.01 0.53 -7.80
CA CYS A 538 16.00 -0.17 -6.98
C CYS A 538 16.58 -1.40 -7.71
N GLU A 539 15.76 -2.15 -8.43
CA GLU A 539 16.23 -3.27 -9.26
C GLU A 539 17.13 -2.82 -10.40
N LYS A 540 16.79 -1.73 -11.10
CA LYS A 540 17.66 -1.16 -12.14
C LYS A 540 18.99 -0.69 -11.56
N VAL A 541 18.96 -0.02 -10.41
CA VAL A 541 20.17 0.43 -9.70
C VAL A 541 21.06 -0.77 -9.40
N ARG A 542 20.51 -1.84 -8.84
CA ARG A 542 21.24 -3.08 -8.55
C ARG A 542 21.86 -3.68 -9.81
N ILE A 543 21.06 -3.90 -10.86
CA ILE A 543 21.52 -4.49 -12.13
C ILE A 543 22.66 -3.67 -12.75
N LEU A 544 22.52 -2.34 -12.79
CA LEU A 544 23.53 -1.45 -13.34
C LEU A 544 24.79 -1.39 -12.47
N ARG A 545 24.64 -1.36 -11.14
CA ARG A 545 25.77 -1.38 -10.20
C ARG A 545 26.61 -2.65 -10.40
N GLU A 546 25.97 -3.83 -10.44
CA GLU A 546 26.62 -5.11 -10.73
C GLU A 546 27.31 -5.10 -12.11
N GLU A 547 26.63 -4.59 -13.14
CA GLU A 547 27.20 -4.50 -14.49
C GLU A 547 28.44 -3.60 -14.53
N PHE A 548 28.39 -2.41 -13.92
CA PHE A 548 29.48 -1.46 -13.93
C PHE A 548 30.69 -1.97 -13.15
N ILE A 549 30.48 -2.64 -12.01
CA ILE A 549 31.54 -3.31 -11.26
C ILE A 549 32.20 -4.38 -12.14
N ARG A 550 31.41 -5.28 -12.73
CA ARG A 550 31.91 -6.37 -13.59
C ARG A 550 32.68 -5.86 -14.81
N LYS A 551 32.23 -4.75 -15.42
CA LYS A 551 32.87 -4.14 -16.61
C LYS A 551 33.99 -3.15 -16.27
N GLY A 552 34.25 -2.86 -14.99
CA GLY A 552 35.25 -1.86 -14.59
C GLY A 552 34.87 -0.41 -14.96
N GLU A 553 33.59 -0.11 -15.13
CA GLU A 553 33.03 1.18 -15.56
C GLU A 553 32.98 2.19 -14.39
N LYS A 554 34.15 2.50 -13.82
CA LYS A 554 34.31 3.30 -12.59
C LYS A 554 33.60 4.66 -12.64
N GLY A 555 33.58 5.33 -13.80
CA GLY A 555 32.93 6.62 -13.98
C GLY A 555 31.40 6.55 -13.89
N LYS A 556 30.78 5.53 -14.50
CA LYS A 556 29.33 5.31 -14.42
C LYS A 556 28.91 4.88 -13.02
N LEU A 557 29.71 4.01 -12.38
CA LEU A 557 29.50 3.61 -10.99
C LEU A 557 29.56 4.82 -10.05
N ALA A 558 30.62 5.64 -10.13
CA ALA A 558 30.73 6.84 -9.31
C ALA A 558 29.58 7.83 -9.54
N ARG A 559 29.08 7.94 -10.78
CA ARG A 559 27.92 8.78 -11.08
C ARG A 559 26.64 8.23 -10.47
N LEU A 560 26.43 6.91 -10.50
CA LEU A 560 25.29 6.24 -9.86
C LEU A 560 25.32 6.49 -8.35
N GLU A 561 26.44 6.21 -7.68
CA GLU A 561 26.57 6.41 -6.22
C GLU A 561 26.36 7.88 -5.83
N LYS A 562 26.83 8.83 -6.65
CA LYS A 562 26.59 10.27 -6.42
C LYS A 562 25.11 10.66 -6.56
N LEU A 563 24.33 9.98 -7.41
CA LEU A 563 22.89 10.21 -7.49
C LEU A 563 22.18 9.59 -6.28
N LEU A 564 22.60 8.40 -5.86
CA LEU A 564 22.02 7.69 -4.71
C LEU A 564 22.31 8.37 -3.36
N SER A 565 23.45 9.06 -3.22
CA SER A 565 23.80 9.79 -1.99
C SER A 565 22.83 10.93 -1.65
N LYS A 566 21.83 11.22 -2.49
CA LYS A 566 20.77 12.21 -2.26
C LYS A 566 19.55 11.61 -1.55
N PHE A 567 19.49 10.29 -1.45
CA PHE A 567 18.39 9.54 -0.84
C PHE A 567 18.76 9.09 0.58
N THR A 568 19.56 9.86 1.29
CA THR A 568 19.90 9.64 2.71
C THR A 568 19.31 10.76 3.55
N LEU A 569 19.13 10.52 4.85
CA LEU A 569 18.60 11.55 5.76
C LEU A 569 19.57 12.72 5.90
N GLU A 570 20.88 12.46 5.85
CA GLU A 570 21.94 13.47 5.93
C GLU A 570 21.96 14.39 4.70
N ALA A 571 21.41 13.94 3.58
CA ALA A 571 21.32 14.71 2.34
C ALA A 571 20.09 15.62 2.28
N LEU A 572 19.14 15.47 3.19
CA LEU A 572 17.92 16.28 3.20
C LEU A 572 18.23 17.70 3.70
N PRO A 573 17.90 18.76 2.93
CA PRO A 573 18.08 20.12 3.40
C PRO A 573 17.15 20.42 4.58
N GLU A 574 17.65 21.14 5.58
CA GLU A 574 16.83 21.65 6.69
C GLU A 574 15.60 22.41 6.14
N GLY A 575 14.41 21.91 6.48
CA GLY A 575 13.14 22.55 6.11
C GLY A 575 12.73 22.47 4.64
N ARG A 576 13.43 21.73 3.77
CA ARG A 576 13.02 21.51 2.37
C ARG A 576 13.02 20.04 1.97
N ILE A 577 11.87 19.42 2.18
CA ILE A 577 11.62 18.02 1.89
C ILE A 577 10.96 17.87 0.52
N ARG A 578 11.70 18.04 -0.58
CA ARG A 578 11.16 17.93 -1.95
C ARG A 578 11.93 16.89 -2.76
N PRO A 579 11.55 15.61 -2.68
CA PRO A 579 12.28 14.52 -3.34
C PRO A 579 12.09 14.49 -4.87
N GLU A 580 11.14 15.24 -5.42
CA GLU A 580 10.74 15.17 -6.84
C GLU A 580 11.92 15.41 -7.79
N ALA A 581 12.75 16.42 -7.49
CA ALA A 581 13.88 16.78 -8.35
C ALA A 581 14.98 15.71 -8.35
N ASP A 582 15.23 15.09 -7.19
CA ASP A 582 16.25 14.04 -7.06
C ASP A 582 15.76 12.72 -7.66
N VAL A 583 14.50 12.36 -7.43
CA VAL A 583 13.82 11.23 -8.10
C VAL A 583 13.90 11.41 -9.61
N ALA A 584 13.47 12.55 -10.14
CA ALA A 584 13.50 12.83 -11.58
C ALA A 584 14.92 12.76 -12.16
N ALA A 585 15.93 13.31 -11.46
CA ALA A 585 17.32 13.27 -11.90
C ALA A 585 17.87 11.84 -11.99
N LEU A 586 17.49 10.96 -11.06
CA LEU A 586 17.87 9.55 -11.10
C LEU A 586 17.17 8.82 -12.25
N HIS A 587 15.86 8.99 -12.42
CA HIS A 587 15.11 8.39 -13.54
C HIS A 587 15.67 8.81 -14.90
N ASP A 588 15.96 10.10 -15.07
CA ASP A 588 16.53 10.64 -16.31
C ASP A 588 17.89 10.02 -16.63
N TRP A 589 18.70 9.75 -15.60
CA TRP A 589 20.00 9.11 -15.78
C TRP A 589 19.86 7.61 -16.10
N LEU A 590 19.00 6.90 -15.37
CA LEU A 590 18.72 5.47 -15.58
C LEU A 590 18.11 5.20 -16.97
N GLY A 591 17.23 6.09 -17.45
CA GLY A 591 16.64 6.00 -18.79
C GLY A 591 17.63 6.27 -19.94
N ARG A 592 18.85 6.70 -19.64
CA ARG A 592 19.95 6.86 -20.60
C ARG A 592 20.96 5.71 -20.56
N GLN A 593 20.93 4.87 -19.52
CA GLN A 593 21.79 3.68 -19.40
C GLN A 593 21.23 2.52 -20.21
#